data_AF-A0AB72U7T0-F1
#
_entry.id   AF-A0AB72U7T0-F1
#
_cell.length_a   1.000
_cell.length_b   1.000
_cell.length_c   1.000
_cell.angle_alpha   90.00
_cell.angle_beta   90.00
_cell.angle_gamma   90.00
#
_symmetry.space_group_name_H-M   'P 1'
#
loop_
_entity.id
_entity.type
_entity.pdbx_description
1 polymer ?
#
loop_
_entity_poly.entity_id
_entity_poly.type
_entity_poly.pdbx_seq_one_letter_code
_entity_poly.pdbx_strand_id
1 'polypeptide(L)'
;MMSSDHFPVSFEVRLEVFRHQAAGLSRIRRWNGACDVTVAQHCVQACDLAPPEAAGYALIHDIEEFDTGDITTPVKNTMRALGVWQCFESEIVLPIGL
;
A
#
# COMPACT_ATOMS: atom_id res chain seq x y z
N MET A 1 -23.12 19.63 -13.03
CA MET A 1 -23.34 18.22 -12.66
C MET A 1 -22.44 17.39 -13.57
N MET A 2 -21.21 17.10 -13.12
CA MET A 2 -20.29 16.27 -13.91
C MET A 2 -20.72 14.82 -13.72
N SER A 3 -21.16 14.18 -14.80
CA SER A 3 -21.35 12.73 -14.86
C SER A 3 -19.97 12.10 -14.70
N SER A 4 -19.70 11.51 -13.54
CA SER A 4 -18.57 10.61 -13.39
C SER A 4 -18.93 9.33 -14.12
N ASP A 5 -18.47 9.21 -15.37
CA ASP A 5 -18.57 7.98 -16.14
C ASP A 5 -17.76 6.88 -15.43
N HIS A 6 -18.40 6.17 -14.49
CA HIS A 6 -17.91 4.93 -13.92
C HIS A 6 -18.06 3.83 -14.97
N PHE A 7 -17.16 3.81 -15.94
CA PHE A 7 -16.95 2.60 -16.73
C PHE A 7 -16.46 1.50 -15.78
N PRO A 8 -17.16 0.37 -15.66
CA PRO A 8 -16.64 -0.75 -14.88
C PRO A 8 -15.39 -1.26 -15.58
N VAL A 9 -14.23 -0.94 -15.00
CA VAL A 9 -12.93 -1.48 -15.42
C VAL A 9 -13.05 -3.01 -15.45
N SER A 10 -12.62 -3.67 -16.53
CA SER A 10 -12.78 -5.12 -16.62
C SER A 10 -11.98 -5.86 -15.54
N PHE A 11 -12.33 -7.11 -15.26
CA PHE A 11 -11.59 -7.92 -14.28
C PHE A 11 -10.12 -8.06 -14.68
N GLU A 12 -9.86 -8.25 -15.97
CA GLU A 12 -8.53 -8.40 -16.55
C GLU A 12 -7.68 -7.14 -16.32
N VAL A 13 -8.27 -5.96 -16.51
CA VAL A 13 -7.57 -4.69 -16.27
C VAL A 13 -7.25 -4.52 -14.79
N ARG A 14 -8.20 -4.80 -13.89
CA ARG A 14 -7.92 -4.74 -12.44
C ARG A 14 -6.83 -5.73 -12.03
N LEU A 15 -6.88 -6.95 -12.54
CA LEU A 15 -5.88 -7.98 -12.27
C LEU A 15 -4.48 -7.55 -12.71
N GLU A 16 -4.38 -6.89 -13.87
CA GLU A 16 -3.11 -6.39 -14.37
C GLU A 16 -2.56 -5.24 -13.50
N VAL A 17 -3.42 -4.34 -13.04
CA VAL A 17 -3.03 -3.29 -12.06
C VAL A 17 -2.47 -3.93 -10.79
N PHE A 18 -3.17 -4.90 -10.20
CA PHE A 18 -2.68 -5.60 -9.01
C PHE A 18 -1.35 -6.31 -9.23
N ARG A 19 -1.18 -6.98 -10.39
CA ARG A 19 0.09 -7.63 -10.74
C ARG A 19 1.23 -6.63 -10.85
N HIS A 20 0.97 -5.47 -11.46
CA HIS A 20 1.96 -4.41 -11.57
C HIS A 20 2.36 -3.90 -10.18
N GLN A 21 1.40 -3.61 -9.32
CA GLN A 21 1.68 -3.11 -7.97
C GLN A 21 2.46 -4.15 -7.15
N ALA A 22 2.03 -5.42 -7.16
CA ALA A 22 2.74 -6.51 -6.50
C ALA A 22 4.19 -6.65 -6.99
N ALA A 23 4.43 -6.52 -8.31
CA ALA A 23 5.77 -6.54 -8.87
C ALA A 23 6.62 -5.34 -8.40
N GLY A 24 6.01 -4.16 -8.23
CA GLY A 24 6.70 -2.99 -7.67
C GLY A 24 7.04 -3.16 -6.19
N LEU A 25 6.08 -3.62 -5.38
CA LEU A 25 6.28 -3.91 -3.95
C LEU A 25 7.37 -4.96 -3.70
N SER A 26 7.56 -5.88 -4.64
CA SER A 26 8.65 -6.88 -4.58
C SER A 26 10.06 -6.29 -4.71
N ARG A 27 10.17 -5.00 -5.07
CA ARG A 27 11.44 -4.29 -5.25
C ARG A 27 11.69 -3.24 -4.17
N ILE A 28 10.67 -2.90 -3.37
CA ILE A 28 10.78 -1.94 -2.28
C ILE A 28 11.29 -2.70 -1.05
N ARG A 29 12.52 -2.37 -0.62
CA ARG A 29 13.11 -2.92 0.60
C ARG A 29 12.57 -2.17 1.80
N ARG A 30 12.15 -2.93 2.81
CA ARG A 30 11.71 -2.37 4.08
C ARG A 30 12.89 -1.93 4.95
N TRP A 31 12.61 -1.18 6.02
CA TRP A 31 13.63 -0.69 6.96
C TRP A 31 14.74 0.12 6.27
N ASN A 32 14.37 0.92 5.26
CA ASN A 32 15.31 1.70 4.45
C ASN A 32 16.45 0.86 3.82
N GLY A 33 16.19 -0.42 3.52
CA GLY A 33 17.19 -1.32 2.93
C GLY A 33 18.18 -1.92 3.92
N ALA A 34 17.93 -1.82 5.23
CA ALA A 34 18.77 -2.47 6.24
C ALA A 34 18.68 -4.01 6.19
N CYS A 35 17.68 -4.58 5.52
CA CYS A 35 17.57 -6.00 5.26
C CYS A 35 16.95 -6.30 3.89
N ASP A 36 17.00 -7.57 3.49
CA ASP A 36 16.48 -8.02 2.21
C ASP A 36 14.95 -8.21 2.17
N VAL A 37 14.24 -7.98 3.28
CA VAL A 37 12.79 -8.15 3.29
C VAL A 37 12.14 -7.03 2.47
N THR A 38 11.27 -7.42 1.55
CA THR A 38 10.52 -6.51 0.68
C THR A 38 9.14 -6.24 1.26
N VAL A 39 8.47 -5.19 0.78
CA VAL A 39 7.08 -4.92 1.15
C VAL A 39 6.17 -6.08 0.75
N ALA A 40 6.34 -6.62 -0.47
CA ALA A 40 5.56 -7.78 -0.91
C ALA A 40 5.74 -9.01 0.01
N GLN A 41 6.98 -9.30 0.45
CA GLN A 41 7.22 -10.40 1.39
C GLN A 41 6.53 -10.17 2.73
N HIS A 42 6.61 -8.96 3.28
CA HIS A 42 5.92 -8.58 4.52
C HIS A 42 4.40 -8.77 4.39
N CYS A 43 3.78 -8.33 3.29
CA CYS A 43 2.36 -8.51 3.06
C CYS A 43 1.93 -9.98 3.00
N VAL A 44 2.73 -10.85 2.34
CA VAL A 44 2.47 -12.30 2.31
C VAL A 44 2.57 -12.90 3.72
N GLN A 45 3.61 -12.53 4.48
CA GLN A 45 3.76 -12.99 5.87
C GLN A 45 2.62 -12.51 6.76
N ALA A 46 2.16 -11.27 6.59
CA ALA A 46 1.01 -10.74 7.31
C ALA A 46 -0.29 -11.49 6.95
N CYS A 47 -0.49 -11.81 5.67
CA CYS A 47 -1.60 -12.61 5.19
C CYS A 47 -1.60 -14.02 5.80
N ASP A 48 -0.44 -14.68 5.85
CA ASP A 48 -0.29 -16.04 6.41
C ASP A 48 -0.58 -16.11 7.92
N LEU A 49 -0.38 -15.00 8.64
CA LEU A 49 -0.60 -14.90 10.08
C LEU A 49 -1.99 -14.39 10.46
N ALA A 50 -2.72 -13.80 9.51
CA ALA A 50 -4.03 -13.22 9.75
C ALA A 50 -5.14 -14.30 9.81
N PRO A 51 -6.22 -14.06 10.59
CA PRO A 51 -7.43 -14.86 10.48
C PRO A 51 -7.96 -14.89 9.03
N PRO A 52 -8.65 -15.95 8.60
CA PRO A 52 -9.16 -16.07 7.23
C PRO A 52 -9.99 -14.86 6.77
N GLU A 53 -10.75 -14.25 7.69
CA GLU A 53 -11.60 -13.09 7.42
C GLU A 53 -10.80 -11.81 7.16
N ALA A 54 -9.57 -11.74 7.66
CA ALA A 54 -8.68 -10.58 7.53
C ALA A 54 -7.53 -10.81 6.53
N ALA A 55 -7.29 -12.04 6.10
CA ALA A 55 -6.17 -12.41 5.22
C ALA A 55 -6.11 -11.59 3.93
N GLY A 56 -7.26 -11.39 3.28
CA GLY A 56 -7.33 -10.58 2.05
C GLY A 56 -6.92 -9.12 2.28
N TYR A 57 -7.38 -8.50 3.38
CA TYR A 57 -6.99 -7.15 3.74
C TYR A 57 -5.50 -7.09 4.13
N ALA A 58 -5.03 -8.03 4.95
CA ALA A 58 -3.63 -8.13 5.35
C ALA A 58 -2.67 -8.30 4.15
N LEU A 59 -3.11 -8.94 3.06
CA LEU A 59 -2.31 -9.07 1.85
C LEU A 59 -2.12 -7.75 1.09
N ILE A 60 -3.07 -6.82 1.18
CA ILE A 60 -3.08 -5.58 0.39
C ILE A 60 -2.92 -4.31 1.23
N HIS A 61 -2.70 -4.45 2.55
CA HIS A 61 -2.74 -3.32 3.48
C HIS A 61 -1.69 -2.23 3.24
N ASP A 62 -0.58 -2.56 2.57
CA ASP A 62 0.51 -1.64 2.21
C ASP A 62 0.55 -1.40 0.67
N ILE A 63 -0.57 -1.58 -0.05
CA ILE A 63 -0.60 -1.45 -1.51
C ILE A 63 -0.21 -0.05 -2.00
N GLU A 64 -0.52 0.99 -1.21
CA GLU A 64 -0.16 2.39 -1.45
C GLU A 64 1.35 2.64 -1.40
N GLU A 65 2.13 1.73 -0.78
CA GLU A 65 3.60 1.85 -0.76
C GLU A 65 4.20 1.66 -2.16
N PHE A 66 3.43 1.15 -3.13
CA PHE A 66 3.83 1.16 -4.54
C PHE A 66 4.10 2.58 -5.05
N ASP A 67 3.27 3.56 -4.66
CA ASP A 67 3.39 4.96 -5.08
C ASP A 67 4.16 5.80 -4.05
N THR A 68 4.00 5.51 -2.76
CA THR A 68 4.55 6.33 -1.67
C THR A 68 5.92 5.87 -1.15
N GLY A 69 6.28 4.61 -1.40
CA GLY A 69 7.43 3.93 -0.80
C GLY A 69 7.21 3.54 0.67
N ASP A 70 8.07 2.66 1.20
CA ASP A 70 8.07 2.29 2.63
C ASP A 70 8.58 3.46 3.49
N ILE A 71 7.69 4.05 4.29
CA ILE A 71 8.06 5.07 5.27
C ILE A 71 8.16 4.40 6.65
N THR A 72 9.36 4.32 7.19
CA THR A 72 9.58 3.69 8.49
C THR A 72 8.80 4.36 9.63
N THR A 73 8.36 3.57 10.61
CA THR A 73 7.58 4.04 11.76
C THR A 73 8.19 5.23 12.50
N PRO A 74 9.52 5.31 12.74
CA PRO A 74 10.12 6.49 13.36
C PRO A 74 9.90 7.77 12.53
N VAL A 75 10.01 7.69 11.20
CA VAL A 75 9.73 8.82 10.29
C VAL A 75 8.25 9.18 10.34
N LYS A 76 7.33 8.20 10.26
CA LYS A 76 5.89 8.42 10.43
C LYS A 76 5.59 9.14 11.76
N ASN A 77 6.27 8.78 12.85
CA ASN A 77 6.11 9.43 14.16
C ASN A 77 6.63 10.87 14.18
N THR A 78 7.78 11.14 13.56
CA THR A 78 8.27 12.51 13.39
C THR A 78 7.31 13.36 12.54
N MET A 79 6.77 12.80 11.45
CA MET A 79 5.76 13.46 10.62
C MET A 79 4.51 13.82 11.42
N ARG A 80 4.04 12.92 12.32
CA ARG A 80 2.93 13.21 13.24
C ARG A 80 3.27 14.32 14.21
N ALA A 81 4.46 14.28 14.81
CA ALA A 81 4.91 15.33 15.74
C ALA A 81 5.02 16.71 15.07
N LEU A 82 5.35 16.75 13.77
CA LEU A 82 5.40 17.97 12.96
C LEU A 82 4.03 18.38 12.39
N GLY A 83 2.97 17.60 12.63
CA GLY A 83 1.63 17.88 12.11
C GLY A 83 1.45 17.65 10.61
N VAL A 84 2.43 17.04 9.92
CA VAL A 84 2.37 16.80 8.47
C VAL A 84 1.73 15.46 8.10
N TRP A 85 1.72 14.49 9.01
CA TRP A 85 1.18 13.15 8.74
C TRP A 85 -0.29 13.17 8.30
N GLN A 86 -1.12 13.99 8.95
CA GLN A 86 -2.56 14.00 8.67
C GLN A 86 -2.86 14.47 7.24
N CYS A 87 -2.13 15.47 6.76
CA CYS A 87 -2.23 15.93 5.37
C CYS A 87 -1.68 14.88 4.39
N PHE A 88 -0.54 14.27 4.70
CA PHE A 88 0.00 13.18 3.88
C PHE A 88 -0.99 12.01 3.75
N GLU A 89 -1.63 11.63 4.85
CA GLU A 89 -2.60 10.55 4.87
C GLU A 89 -3.88 10.90 4.09
N SER A 90 -4.45 12.11 4.30
CA SER A 90 -5.70 12.51 3.63
C SER A 90 -5.54 12.83 2.15
N GLU A 91 -4.42 13.42 1.76
CA GLU A 91 -4.22 13.94 0.40
C GLU A 91 -3.44 12.97 -0.50
N ILE A 92 -2.73 11.98 0.07
CA ILE A 92 -1.89 11.05 -0.70
C ILE A 92 -2.28 9.59 -0.43
N VAL A 93 -2.28 9.14 0.83
CA VAL A 93 -2.52 7.72 1.14
C VAL A 93 -3.96 7.31 0.84
N LEU A 94 -4.95 7.97 1.43
CA LEU A 94 -6.37 7.61 1.27
C LEU A 94 -6.89 7.73 -0.18
N PRO A 95 -6.43 8.68 -1.02
CA PRO A 95 -6.82 8.70 -2.43
C PRO A 95 -6.24 7.57 -3.27
N ILE A 96 -5.14 6.93 -2.83
CA ILE A 96 -4.44 5.87 -3.55
C ILE A 96 -4.80 4.48 -3.00
N GLY A 97 -4.91 4.37 -1.67
CA GLY A 97 -5.39 3.19 -0.97
C GLY A 97 -6.90 3.04 -1.17
N LEU A 98 -7.29 1.90 -1.75
CA LEU A 98 -8.67 1.49 -2.07
C LEU A 98 -9.77 2.01 -1.14
#